data_AF-A0A6L3ADP9-F1
#
_entry.id   AF-A0A6L3ADP9-F1
#
_cell.length_a   1.000
_cell.length_b   1.000
_cell.length_c   1.000
_cell.angle_alpha   90.00
_cell.angle_beta   90.00
_cell.angle_gamma   90.00
#
_symmetry.space_group_name_H-M   'P 1'
#
loop_
_entity.id
_entity.type
_entity.pdbx_description
1 polymer ?
#
loop_
_entity_poly.entity_id
_entity_poly.type
_entity_poly.pdbx_seq_one_letter_code
_entity_poly.pdbx_strand_id
1 'polypeptide(L)'
;MKLVSPLAGLALALVLVPALAACSGKTLADPSPGPDATSTATTGATATPTPAGTPGSELPPSLRQVLADAATARNLPPPSTLKAELVARSRLPALLESLLTDEDRRWFAQTTTLYRLLGHLRKDQDYLTVWQSFGSDSIIGLYSPIHDQLWVVHDDGATIDFDNLP
;
A
#
# COMPACT_ATOMS: atom_id res chain seq x y z
N MET A 1 7.86 -21.79 45.53
CA MET A 1 6.66 -21.19 46.16
C MET A 1 5.76 -20.69 45.04
N LYS A 2 4.54 -21.24 44.95
CA LYS A 2 3.52 -20.88 43.96
C LYS A 2 2.70 -19.73 44.53
N LEU A 3 2.55 -18.63 43.79
CA LEU A 3 1.56 -17.59 44.06
C LEU A 3 0.60 -17.51 42.88
N VAL A 4 -0.56 -18.11 43.10
CA VAL A 4 -1.75 -18.05 42.25
C VAL A 4 -2.49 -16.77 42.64
N SER A 5 -2.80 -15.90 41.68
CA SER A 5 -3.65 -14.71 41.89
C SER A 5 -5.00 -14.93 41.18
N PRO A 6 -6.15 -14.73 41.85
CA PRO A 6 -7.46 -15.05 41.30
C PRO A 6 -8.14 -13.88 40.58
N LEU A 7 -9.09 -14.29 39.71
CA LEU A 7 -10.10 -13.51 39.01
C LEU A 7 -10.75 -12.38 39.84
N ALA A 8 -10.89 -11.22 39.21
CA ALA A 8 -12.05 -10.33 39.29
C ALA A 8 -12.09 -9.60 37.94
N GLY A 9 -13.08 -9.74 37.07
CA GLY A 9 -14.51 -9.67 37.35
C GLY A 9 -15.00 -8.27 37.02
N LEU A 10 -15.13 -7.94 35.73
CA LEU A 10 -15.97 -6.82 35.30
C LEU A 10 -16.53 -7.08 33.90
N ALA A 11 -17.64 -7.80 33.87
CA ALA A 11 -18.57 -7.77 32.75
C ALA A 11 -19.28 -6.41 32.76
N LEU A 12 -19.20 -5.64 31.67
CA LEU A 12 -20.03 -4.45 31.47
C LEU A 12 -20.70 -4.48 30.10
N ALA A 13 -21.94 -4.95 30.14
CA ALA A 13 -23.13 -4.47 29.45
C ALA A 13 -23.01 -3.97 28.00
N LEU A 14 -23.38 -4.89 27.10
CA LEU A 14 -24.38 -4.74 26.03
C LEU A 14 -25.15 -3.40 25.99
N VAL A 15 -24.99 -2.62 24.91
CA VAL A 15 -26.01 -1.66 24.46
C VAL A 15 -26.24 -1.86 22.95
N LEU A 16 -27.41 -2.43 22.66
CA LEU A 16 -28.01 -2.62 21.35
C LEU A 16 -28.85 -1.36 21.03
N VAL A 17 -28.59 -0.68 19.92
CA VAL A 17 -29.47 0.40 19.42
C VAL A 17 -29.92 0.06 18.00
N PRO A 18 -31.17 -0.39 17.80
CA PRO A 18 -31.80 -0.42 16.50
C PRO A 18 -32.72 0.79 16.35
N ALA A 19 -32.37 1.73 15.47
CA ALA A 19 -33.29 2.79 15.05
C ALA A 19 -33.66 2.56 13.58
N LEU A 20 -34.85 2.00 13.37
CA LEU A 20 -35.58 2.09 12.11
C LEU A 20 -36.11 3.53 11.93
N ALA A 21 -35.81 4.14 10.79
CA ALA A 21 -36.58 5.24 10.19
C ALA A 21 -36.55 5.00 8.67
N ALA A 22 -37.63 4.48 8.08
CA ALA A 22 -38.80 5.22 7.58
C ALA A 22 -38.61 5.76 6.15
N CYS A 23 -39.58 5.41 5.33
CA CYS A 23 -39.72 5.59 3.88
C CYS A 23 -39.84 7.06 3.42
N SER A 24 -39.47 7.32 2.15
CA SER A 24 -40.35 7.87 1.09
C SER A 24 -39.69 8.89 0.15
N GLY A 25 -40.05 8.83 -1.13
CA GLY A 25 -39.97 9.94 -2.11
C GLY A 25 -39.00 9.65 -3.26
N LYS A 26 -39.39 9.02 -4.36
CA LYS A 26 -40.18 9.54 -5.50
C LYS A 26 -39.49 10.70 -6.25
N THR A 27 -38.98 10.42 -7.46
CA THR A 27 -39.43 11.03 -8.75
C THR A 27 -38.33 10.93 -9.79
N LEU A 28 -38.74 10.48 -10.98
CA LEU A 28 -38.00 10.37 -12.24
C LEU A 28 -37.48 11.73 -12.72
N ALA A 29 -36.25 11.74 -13.23
CA ALA A 29 -35.82 12.70 -14.25
C ALA A 29 -34.93 11.96 -15.25
N ASP A 30 -35.53 11.71 -16.41
CA ASP A 30 -34.90 11.32 -17.66
C ASP A 30 -34.37 12.59 -18.36
N PRO A 31 -33.08 12.68 -18.72
CA PRO A 31 -32.64 13.57 -19.76
C PRO A 31 -32.29 12.79 -21.05
N SER A 32 -33.16 13.04 -22.03
CA SER A 32 -33.05 12.92 -23.48
C SER A 32 -31.62 12.92 -24.10
N PRO A 33 -31.41 12.20 -25.22
CA PRO A 33 -30.10 12.07 -25.87
C PRO A 33 -29.82 13.14 -26.93
N GLY A 34 -28.56 13.56 -27.03
CA GLY A 34 -27.95 14.12 -28.24
C GLY A 34 -26.80 15.12 -27.96
N PRO A 35 -25.93 15.44 -28.94
CA PRO A 35 -25.52 14.71 -30.14
C PRO A 35 -24.02 14.33 -30.12
N ASP A 36 -23.64 13.50 -31.10
CA ASP A 36 -22.29 13.04 -31.39
C ASP A 36 -21.22 14.15 -31.41
N ALA A 37 -20.17 13.96 -30.60
CA ALA A 37 -18.90 14.66 -30.75
C ALA A 37 -17.82 13.65 -31.16
N THR A 38 -17.38 13.79 -32.41
CA THR A 38 -16.19 13.20 -32.99
C THR A 38 -14.97 13.40 -32.07
N SER A 39 -14.26 12.32 -31.74
CA SER A 39 -12.92 12.41 -31.16
C SER A 39 -11.98 11.46 -31.89
N THR A 40 -11.13 12.06 -32.72
CA THR A 40 -10.03 11.43 -33.44
C THR A 40 -8.96 11.03 -32.42
N ALA A 41 -8.81 9.73 -32.15
CA ALA A 41 -7.76 9.24 -31.27
C ALA A 41 -6.40 9.35 -31.98
N THR A 42 -5.61 10.36 -31.56
CA THR A 42 -4.18 10.46 -31.88
C THR A 42 -3.44 9.43 -31.05
N THR A 43 -2.74 8.50 -31.71
CA THR A 43 -1.82 7.55 -31.08
C THR A 43 -0.62 8.32 -30.52
N GLY A 44 -0.72 8.76 -29.28
CA GLY A 44 0.41 9.25 -28.49
C GLY A 44 1.18 8.07 -27.93
N ALA A 45 2.43 7.91 -28.35
CA ALA A 45 3.35 6.94 -27.79
C ALA A 45 3.47 7.14 -26.27
N THR A 46 3.07 6.12 -25.50
CA THR A 46 3.35 6.04 -24.06
C THR A 46 4.85 5.92 -23.89
N ALA A 47 5.50 7.03 -23.48
CA ALA A 47 6.83 6.96 -22.92
C ALA A 47 6.70 6.27 -21.55
N THR A 48 7.23 5.05 -21.45
CA THR A 48 7.39 4.33 -20.18
C THR A 48 8.27 5.19 -19.26
N PRO A 49 7.78 5.67 -18.11
CA PRO A 49 8.64 6.29 -17.12
C PRO A 49 9.58 5.21 -16.57
N THR A 50 10.87 5.31 -16.89
CA THR A 50 11.90 4.57 -16.17
C THR A 50 11.92 5.08 -14.74
N PRO A 51 11.72 4.23 -13.71
CA PRO A 51 11.95 4.64 -12.33
C PRO A 51 13.43 4.98 -12.20
N ALA A 52 13.76 6.26 -12.09
CA ALA A 52 15.12 6.72 -11.83
C ALA A 52 15.44 6.50 -10.35
N GLY A 53 15.61 5.23 -10.00
CA GLY A 53 16.26 4.76 -8.79
C GLY A 53 17.77 4.66 -9.01
N THR A 54 18.57 4.87 -7.97
CA THR A 54 20.00 4.57 -8.05
C THR A 54 20.12 3.06 -8.17
N PRO A 55 20.83 2.49 -9.17
CA PRO A 55 20.88 1.05 -9.37
C PRO A 55 21.25 0.35 -8.05
N GLY A 56 20.40 -0.58 -7.62
CA GLY A 56 20.49 -1.24 -6.32
C GLY A 56 21.91 -1.73 -6.06
N SER A 57 22.50 -1.21 -4.99
CA SER A 57 23.84 -1.58 -4.56
C SER A 57 23.77 -2.90 -3.79
N GLU A 58 24.91 -3.60 -3.72
CA GLU A 58 25.03 -4.73 -2.82
C GLU A 58 24.71 -4.31 -1.38
N LEU A 59 24.05 -5.18 -0.62
CA LEU A 59 23.68 -4.84 0.75
C LEU A 59 24.94 -4.49 1.59
N PRO A 60 24.87 -3.40 2.39
CA PRO A 60 25.89 -3.10 3.38
C PRO A 60 26.21 -4.32 4.26
N PRO A 61 27.49 -4.53 4.66
CA PRO A 61 27.89 -5.69 5.46
C PRO A 61 27.10 -5.81 6.78
N SER A 62 26.82 -4.69 7.44
CA SER A 62 26.00 -4.56 8.64
C SER A 62 24.59 -5.09 8.41
N LEU A 63 23.92 -4.65 7.34
CA LEU A 63 22.58 -5.11 6.98
C LEU A 63 22.54 -6.60 6.61
N ARG A 64 23.57 -7.11 5.92
CA ARG A 64 23.70 -8.55 5.64
C ARG A 64 23.80 -9.39 6.92
N GLN A 65 24.53 -8.91 7.92
CA GLN A 65 24.63 -9.59 9.20
C GLN A 65 23.27 -9.65 9.91
N VAL A 66 22.55 -8.52 9.98
CA VAL A 66 21.21 -8.47 10.59
C VAL A 66 20.24 -9.43 9.90
N LEU A 67 20.29 -9.52 8.57
CA LEU A 67 19.46 -10.47 7.82
C LEU A 67 19.87 -11.93 8.08
N ALA A 68 21.16 -12.22 8.21
CA ALA A 68 21.63 -13.56 8.55
C ALA A 68 21.21 -13.98 9.97
N ASP A 69 21.26 -13.05 10.93
CA ASP A 69 20.82 -13.28 12.29
C ASP A 69 19.30 -13.50 12.34
N ALA A 70 18.52 -12.67 11.62
CA ALA A 70 17.08 -12.82 11.51
C ALA A 70 16.68 -14.13 10.81
N ALA A 71 17.41 -14.54 9.76
CA ALA A 71 17.20 -15.82 9.08
C ALA A 71 17.48 -17.00 10.03
N THR A 72 18.58 -16.94 10.77
CA THR A 72 18.93 -17.95 11.79
C THR A 72 17.86 -18.05 12.87
N ALA A 73 17.41 -16.92 13.42
CA ALA A 73 16.35 -16.87 14.43
C ALA A 73 15.02 -17.47 13.93
N ARG A 74 14.77 -17.42 12.61
CA ARG A 74 13.58 -17.97 11.97
C ARG A 74 13.78 -19.36 11.36
N ASN A 75 14.97 -19.96 11.50
CA ASN A 75 15.35 -21.22 10.84
C ASN A 75 15.17 -21.18 9.31
N LEU A 76 15.51 -20.04 8.70
CA LEU A 76 15.47 -19.83 7.25
C LEU A 76 16.89 -19.68 6.70
N PRO A 77 17.11 -20.02 5.41
CA PRO A 77 18.38 -19.70 4.76
C PRO A 77 18.54 -18.18 4.61
N PRO A 78 19.75 -17.63 4.84
CA PRO A 78 20.01 -16.21 4.69
C PRO A 78 19.94 -15.79 3.21
N PRO A 79 19.29 -14.66 2.90
CA PRO A 79 19.23 -14.16 1.53
C PRO A 79 20.59 -13.58 1.10
N SER A 80 21.30 -14.30 0.23
CA SER A 80 22.65 -13.90 -0.23
C SER A 80 22.65 -13.01 -1.48
N THR A 81 21.54 -12.96 -2.22
CA THR A 81 21.40 -12.24 -3.50
C THR A 81 20.55 -10.98 -3.43
N LEU A 82 19.92 -10.72 -2.27
CA LEU A 82 19.06 -9.57 -2.07
C LEU A 82 19.81 -8.28 -2.44
N LYS A 83 19.12 -7.34 -3.09
CA LYS A 83 19.63 -5.99 -3.35
C LYS A 83 18.92 -4.98 -2.47
N ALA A 84 19.63 -3.92 -2.07
CA ALA A 84 19.04 -2.83 -1.32
C ALA A 84 19.22 -1.51 -2.07
N GLU A 85 18.18 -0.69 -2.04
CA GLU A 85 18.20 0.65 -2.62
C GLU A 85 17.55 1.65 -1.67
N LEU A 86 18.15 2.84 -1.58
CA LEU A 86 17.58 3.97 -0.88
C LEU A 86 16.65 4.75 -1.81
N VAL A 87 15.42 4.97 -1.36
CA VAL A 87 14.42 5.70 -2.11
C VAL A 87 13.93 6.88 -1.29
N ALA A 88 14.04 8.07 -1.87
CA ALA A 88 13.50 9.28 -1.28
C ALA A 88 11.98 9.20 -1.21
N ARG A 89 11.39 9.66 -0.10
CA ARG A 89 9.94 9.61 0.14
C ARG A 89 9.14 10.27 -0.97
N SER A 90 9.61 11.40 -1.51
CA SER A 90 9.02 12.05 -2.68
C SER A 90 8.91 11.16 -3.94
N ARG A 91 9.76 10.14 -4.09
CA ARG A 91 9.76 9.20 -5.23
C ARG A 91 8.92 7.94 -4.97
N LEU A 92 8.53 7.70 -3.73
CA LEU A 92 7.80 6.50 -3.34
C LEU A 92 6.47 6.31 -4.09
N PRO A 93 5.63 7.34 -4.34
CA PRO A 93 4.40 7.15 -5.12
C PRO A 93 4.66 6.60 -6.53
N ALA A 94 5.69 7.11 -7.21
CA ALA A 94 6.07 6.66 -8.54
C ALA A 94 6.65 5.23 -8.52
N LEU A 95 7.41 4.89 -7.47
CA LEU A 95 7.90 3.53 -7.28
C LEU A 95 6.74 2.55 -7.07
N LEU A 96 5.82 2.85 -6.14
CA LEU A 96 4.65 2.00 -5.89
C LEU A 96 3.84 1.79 -7.16
N GLU A 97 3.62 2.85 -7.95
CA GLU A 97 2.95 2.77 -9.24
C GLU A 97 3.67 1.86 -10.25
N SER A 98 5.00 1.92 -10.30
CA SER A 98 5.81 1.09 -11.20
C SER A 98 5.80 -0.40 -10.84
N LEU A 99 5.50 -0.74 -9.59
CA LEU A 99 5.43 -2.11 -9.10
C LEU A 99 4.05 -2.76 -9.34
N LEU A 100 3.05 -1.99 -9.77
CA LEU A 100 1.71 -2.50 -10.03
C LEU A 100 1.61 -3.14 -11.41
N THR A 101 1.17 -4.39 -11.43
CA THR A 101 0.81 -5.10 -12.65
C THR A 101 -0.60 -4.76 -13.12
N ASP A 102 -0.94 -5.15 -14.35
CA ASP A 102 -2.32 -5.02 -14.86
C ASP A 102 -3.31 -5.87 -14.05
N GLU A 103 -2.85 -6.99 -13.48
CA GLU A 103 -3.68 -7.82 -12.62
C GLU A 103 -4.00 -7.11 -11.31
N ASP A 104 -3.00 -6.48 -10.68
CA ASP A 104 -3.20 -5.68 -9.48
C ASP A 104 -4.21 -4.56 -9.75
N ARG A 105 -4.07 -3.84 -10.87
CA ARG A 105 -4.99 -2.76 -11.26
C ARG A 105 -6.43 -3.26 -11.41
N ARG A 106 -6.63 -4.42 -12.04
CA ARG A 106 -7.97 -5.04 -12.13
C ARG A 106 -8.50 -5.40 -10.75
N TRP A 107 -7.66 -5.96 -9.89
CA TRP A 107 -8.04 -6.29 -8.52
C TRP A 107 -8.44 -5.03 -7.73
N PHE A 108 -7.66 -3.94 -7.81
CA PHE A 108 -7.98 -2.65 -7.18
C PHE A 108 -9.32 -2.07 -7.68
N ALA A 109 -9.63 -2.19 -8.97
CA ALA A 109 -10.90 -1.74 -9.53
C ALA A 109 -12.10 -2.56 -9.00
N GLN A 110 -11.93 -3.88 -8.90
CA GLN A 110 -12.95 -4.77 -8.32
C GLN A 110 -13.16 -4.45 -6.83
N THR A 111 -12.07 -4.31 -6.07
CA THR A 111 -12.10 -3.95 -4.64
C THR A 111 -12.75 -2.58 -4.44
N THR A 112 -12.45 -1.59 -5.29
CA THR A 112 -13.11 -0.28 -5.26
C THR A 112 -14.62 -0.41 -5.40
N THR A 113 -15.10 -1.23 -6.34
CA THR A 113 -16.53 -1.47 -6.53
C THR A 113 -17.16 -2.08 -5.28
N LEU A 114 -16.54 -3.12 -4.73
CA LEU A 114 -17.00 -3.77 -3.49
C LEU A 114 -17.08 -2.78 -2.32
N TYR A 115 -16.04 -2.01 -2.08
CA TYR A 115 -15.98 -1.08 -0.95
C TYR A 115 -16.96 0.10 -1.11
N ARG A 116 -17.28 0.52 -2.33
CA ARG A 116 -18.36 1.49 -2.59
C ARG A 116 -19.73 0.89 -2.29
N LEU A 117 -19.97 -0.37 -2.67
CA LEU A 117 -21.24 -1.06 -2.36
C LEU A 117 -21.45 -1.24 -0.85
N LEU A 118 -20.37 -1.45 -0.10
CA LEU A 118 -20.38 -1.51 1.36
C LEU A 118 -20.48 -0.14 2.04
N GLY A 119 -20.41 0.96 1.28
CA GLY A 119 -20.45 2.32 1.80
C GLY A 119 -19.16 2.79 2.49
N HIS A 120 -18.04 2.06 2.34
CA HIS A 120 -16.74 2.46 2.89
C HIS A 120 -16.01 3.48 2.02
N LEU A 121 -16.31 3.51 0.71
CA LEU A 121 -15.76 4.50 -0.22
C LEU A 121 -16.86 5.35 -0.83
N ARG A 122 -16.58 6.64 -1.00
CA ARG A 122 -17.44 7.55 -1.78
C ARG A 122 -17.36 7.22 -3.28
N LYS A 123 -18.31 7.75 -4.06
CA LYS A 123 -18.36 7.56 -5.52
C LYS A 123 -17.13 8.11 -6.26
N ASP A 124 -16.48 9.12 -5.70
CA ASP A 124 -15.30 9.79 -6.25
C ASP A 124 -13.97 9.23 -5.70
N GLN A 125 -14.02 8.29 -4.76
CA GLN A 125 -12.83 7.66 -4.19
C GLN A 125 -12.56 6.31 -4.82
N ASP A 126 -11.31 6.01 -5.13
CA ASP A 126 -10.86 4.68 -5.54
C ASP A 126 -9.92 4.07 -4.50
N TYR A 127 -9.93 2.74 -4.41
CA TYR A 127 -9.17 2.01 -3.39
C TYR A 127 -7.66 2.09 -3.63
N LEU A 128 -7.23 2.19 -4.90
CA LEU A 128 -5.81 2.29 -5.23
C LEU A 128 -5.21 3.60 -4.70
N THR A 129 -5.87 4.72 -4.93
CA THR A 129 -5.43 6.03 -4.41
C THR A 129 -5.35 6.04 -2.89
N VAL A 130 -6.34 5.43 -2.21
CA VAL A 130 -6.32 5.32 -0.74
C VAL A 130 -5.12 4.49 -0.28
N TRP A 131 -4.88 3.34 -0.92
CA TRP A 131 -3.74 2.48 -0.63
C TRP A 131 -2.40 3.19 -0.89
N GLN A 132 -2.27 3.92 -2.00
CA GLN A 132 -1.07 4.67 -2.35
C GLN A 132 -0.78 5.81 -1.36
N SER A 133 -1.82 6.56 -0.95
CA SER A 133 -1.68 7.61 0.06
C SER A 133 -1.20 7.02 1.38
N PHE A 134 -1.83 5.95 1.86
CA PHE A 134 -1.41 5.28 3.08
C PHE A 134 0.03 4.75 2.99
N GLY A 135 0.37 4.10 1.86
CA GLY A 135 1.69 3.55 1.62
C GLY A 135 2.79 4.61 1.58
N SER A 136 2.51 5.76 0.96
CA SER A 136 3.50 6.84 0.82
C SER A 136 3.88 7.48 2.16
N ASP A 137 2.92 7.55 3.09
CA ASP A 137 3.13 8.20 4.38
C ASP A 137 3.69 7.25 5.44
N SER A 138 3.30 5.97 5.43
CA SER A 138 3.54 5.06 6.56
C SER A 138 4.64 4.03 6.32
N ILE A 139 5.10 3.84 5.08
CA ILE A 139 6.10 2.82 4.76
C ILE A 139 7.51 3.33 5.07
N ILE A 140 8.29 2.50 5.77
CA ILE A 140 9.72 2.70 6.06
C ILE A 140 10.59 1.89 5.08
N GLY A 141 10.03 0.84 4.49
CA GLY A 141 10.66 0.07 3.43
C GLY A 141 9.71 -0.93 2.80
N LEU A 142 9.99 -1.35 1.57
CA LEU A 142 9.21 -2.34 0.84
C LEU A 142 10.13 -3.37 0.20
N TYR A 143 9.66 -4.61 0.13
CA TYR A 143 10.36 -5.70 -0.54
C TYR A 143 9.50 -6.21 -1.71
N SER A 144 10.10 -6.38 -2.88
CA SER A 144 9.46 -7.03 -4.03
C SER A 144 10.11 -8.39 -4.29
N PRO A 145 9.38 -9.50 -4.10
CA PRO A 145 9.86 -10.84 -4.46
C PRO A 145 10.15 -10.99 -5.95
N ILE A 146 9.44 -10.24 -6.80
CA ILE A 146 9.61 -10.30 -8.26
C ILE A 146 10.96 -9.70 -8.68
N HIS A 147 11.45 -8.71 -7.93
CA HIS A 147 12.70 -8.01 -8.22
C HIS A 147 13.86 -8.43 -7.33
N ASP A 148 13.64 -9.30 -6.34
CA ASP A 148 14.60 -9.67 -5.29
C ASP A 148 15.29 -8.43 -4.69
N GLN A 149 14.47 -7.39 -4.41
CA GLN A 149 14.96 -6.07 -4.05
C GLN A 149 14.18 -5.48 -2.87
N LEU A 150 14.93 -4.92 -1.94
CA LEU A 150 14.47 -4.13 -0.80
C LEU A 150 14.69 -2.65 -1.11
N TRP A 151 13.65 -1.84 -1.05
CA TRP A 151 13.78 -0.39 -1.01
C TRP A 151 13.57 0.10 0.41
N VAL A 152 14.53 0.87 0.91
CA VAL A 152 14.43 1.54 2.21
C VAL A 152 14.06 3.00 1.93
N VAL A 153 12.96 3.44 2.53
CA VAL A 153 12.42 4.78 2.34
C VAL A 153 13.10 5.73 3.30
N HIS A 154 13.65 6.82 2.77
CA HIS A 154 14.22 7.89 3.56
C HIS A 154 13.54 9.21 3.26
N ASP A 155 13.52 10.11 4.24
CA ASP A 155 13.01 11.46 4.00
C ASP A 155 13.95 12.22 3.07
N ASP A 156 13.36 13.12 2.27
CA ASP A 156 14.11 13.93 1.32
C ASP A 156 15.19 14.76 2.05
N GLY A 157 16.45 14.59 1.64
CA GLY A 157 17.60 15.26 2.26
C GLY A 157 18.15 14.59 3.52
N ALA A 158 17.54 13.52 4.01
CA ALA A 158 18.10 12.72 5.09
C ALA A 158 19.13 11.71 4.54
N THR A 159 20.30 11.63 5.18
CA THR A 159 21.30 10.59 4.92
C THR A 159 21.09 9.45 5.91
N ILE A 160 20.83 8.24 5.41
CA ILE A 160 20.80 7.03 6.25
C ILE A 160 22.21 6.46 6.32
N ASP A 161 22.75 6.40 7.53
CA ASP A 161 23.96 5.64 7.83
C ASP A 161 23.56 4.26 8.35
N PHE A 162 23.71 3.25 7.50
CA PHE A 162 23.39 1.86 7.87
C PHE A 162 24.32 1.28 8.94
N ASP A 163 25.52 1.85 9.09
CA ASP A 163 26.51 1.38 10.06
C ASP A 163 26.26 1.93 11.47
N ASN A 164 25.42 2.96 11.60
CA ASN A 164 25.01 3.57 12.86
C ASN A 164 23.49 3.53 13.09
N LEU A 165 22.81 2.52 12.55
CA LEU A 165 21.42 2.26 12.93
C LEU A 165 21.36 1.87 14.43
N PRO A 166 20.45 2.47 15.22
CA PRO A 166 20.34 2.23 16.67
C PRO A 166 19.87 0.81 17.03
#